data_AF-A0A8H5SJG1-F1
#
_entry.id   AF-A0A8H5SJG1-F1
#
_cell.length_a   1.000
_cell.length_b   1.000
_cell.length_c   1.000
_cell.angle_alpha   90.00
_cell.angle_beta   90.00
_cell.angle_gamma   90.00
#
_symmetry.space_group_name_H-M   'P 1'
#
loop_
_entity.id
_entity.type
_entity.pdbx_description
1 polymer ?
#
loop_
_entity_poly.entity_id
_entity_poly.type
_entity_poly.pdbx_seq_one_letter_code
_entity_poly.pdbx_strand_id
1 'polypeptide(L)'
;MSEVGFSTTKDERPNLLKQPDCGPTDSAASASFRDLVDRSIQAWGALNYVGRDTVATIEWDCAKLRDLTKFDDLLAKREFWFFQLRKSFLEQHRLTKWNPNRLHQYILLPISYGYVNNKDCYFVSHYWREQNNPDPAGVDLSAFKDDLASDSGWLYIWVDWTCMPQGNCGKRSDPENYYFKMMLQCIPMLIRDCAFEWRFPSFQARAWILYELAEYVLTHAQHIITDDNKQFVNHIREMVSLDVKSTLQKYEYKCTNESDMRLVTGWLEILVLMARIFPDDIASRQEVLDNLNRPSIGSFSSPAMDLKIDKANGILCHKGCIHRFTPVFHITSHVSASC
;
A
#
# COMPACT_ATOMS: atom_id res chain seq x y z
N MET A 1 3.58 59.14 50.33
CA MET A 1 4.84 59.47 49.63
C MET A 1 5.80 58.31 49.82
N SER A 2 5.89 57.43 48.83
CA SER A 2 7.05 56.57 48.50
C SER A 2 6.58 55.52 47.49
N GLU A 3 6.99 55.69 46.24
CA GLU A 3 6.91 54.72 45.15
C GLU A 3 7.93 53.58 45.36
N VAL A 4 7.51 52.33 45.13
CA VAL A 4 8.22 51.24 44.42
C VAL A 4 7.10 50.24 44.06
N GLY A 5 6.76 49.87 42.83
CA GLY A 5 7.57 49.63 41.64
C GLY A 5 7.59 48.12 41.37
N PHE A 6 6.53 47.56 40.77
CA PHE A 6 6.59 46.24 40.11
C PHE A 6 5.80 46.28 38.81
N SER A 7 6.55 46.38 37.72
CA SER A 7 6.13 46.22 36.34
C SER A 7 5.98 44.73 36.04
N THR A 8 4.80 44.31 35.61
CA THR A 8 4.60 43.04 34.90
C THR A 8 4.10 43.36 33.50
N THR A 9 5.06 43.67 32.61
CA THR A 9 4.83 43.63 31.17
C THR A 9 4.42 42.21 30.77
N LYS A 10 3.17 42.06 30.33
CA LYS A 10 2.72 40.90 29.58
C LYS A 10 3.52 40.82 28.29
N ASP A 11 4.48 39.89 28.24
CA ASP A 11 5.19 39.50 27.04
C ASP A 11 4.27 38.58 26.21
N GLU A 12 3.25 39.16 25.58
CA GLU A 12 2.42 38.48 24.57
C GLU A 12 3.25 38.39 23.28
N ARG A 13 4.13 37.38 23.21
CA ARG A 13 4.68 36.94 21.93
C ARG A 13 3.57 36.23 21.17
N PRO A 14 3.20 36.67 19.95
CA PRO A 14 2.30 35.88 19.14
C PRO A 14 3.00 34.55 18.82
N ASN A 15 2.35 33.46 19.22
CA ASN A 15 2.65 32.11 18.77
C ASN A 15 2.58 32.14 17.24
N LEU A 16 3.74 32.22 16.57
CA LEU A 16 3.88 31.92 15.17
C LEU A 16 3.52 30.45 14.99
N LEU A 17 2.22 30.19 14.82
CA LEU A 17 1.74 28.99 14.15
C LEU A 17 2.53 28.91 12.84
N LYS A 18 3.50 27.99 12.80
CA LYS A 18 4.15 27.62 11.54
C LYS A 18 3.03 27.28 10.59
N GLN A 19 2.87 28.11 9.55
CA GLN A 19 2.00 27.76 8.44
C GLN A 19 2.37 26.35 7.97
N PRO A 20 1.39 25.52 7.59
CA PRO A 20 1.70 24.28 6.90
C PRO A 20 2.63 24.60 5.73
N ASP A 21 3.70 23.83 5.61
CA ASP A 21 4.77 24.02 4.62
C ASP A 21 4.20 23.83 3.21
N CYS A 22 3.63 24.90 2.65
CA CYS A 22 2.95 24.92 1.38
C CYS A 22 3.97 24.97 0.23
N GLY A 23 4.52 23.79 -0.07
CA GLY A 23 5.26 23.50 -1.31
C GLY A 23 6.66 24.15 -1.42
N PRO A 24 7.58 23.57 -2.20
CA PRO A 24 8.87 24.19 -2.48
C PRO A 24 8.68 25.24 -3.58
N THR A 25 9.57 26.24 -3.65
CA THR A 25 9.68 27.11 -4.84
C THR A 25 10.01 26.27 -6.09
N ASP A 26 9.49 26.64 -7.26
CA ASP A 26 9.58 25.86 -8.51
C ASP A 26 10.98 25.30 -8.84
N SER A 27 12.05 26.06 -8.58
CA SER A 27 13.43 25.59 -8.85
C SER A 27 13.92 24.52 -7.87
N ALA A 28 13.59 24.66 -6.58
CA ALA A 28 13.91 23.69 -5.54
C ALA A 28 13.08 22.42 -5.70
N ALA A 29 11.82 22.56 -6.11
CA ALA A 29 10.96 21.42 -6.46
C ALA A 29 11.54 20.63 -7.65
N SER A 30 12.01 21.32 -8.68
CA SER A 30 12.64 20.69 -9.85
C SER A 30 13.95 19.97 -9.52
N ALA A 31 14.82 20.55 -8.70
CA ALA A 31 16.06 19.90 -8.26
C ALA A 31 15.79 18.66 -7.41
N SER A 32 14.91 18.77 -6.40
CA SER A 32 14.50 17.65 -5.54
C SER A 32 13.90 16.48 -6.34
N PHE A 33 13.14 16.78 -7.40
CA PHE A 33 12.58 15.76 -8.28
C PHE A 33 13.63 15.07 -9.14
N ARG A 34 14.60 15.79 -9.71
CA ARG A 34 15.73 15.18 -10.42
C ARG A 34 16.55 14.26 -9.52
N ASP A 35 16.83 14.69 -8.29
CA ASP A 35 17.55 13.87 -7.31
C ASP A 35 16.79 12.59 -6.94
N LEU A 36 15.44 12.64 -6.92
CA LEU A 36 14.61 11.44 -6.77
C LEU A 36 14.78 10.49 -7.96
N VAL A 37 14.71 11.01 -9.19
CA VAL A 37 14.89 10.21 -10.42
C VAL A 37 16.25 9.52 -10.43
N ASP A 38 17.33 10.27 -10.23
CA ASP A 38 18.70 9.74 -10.29
C ASP A 38 18.94 8.68 -9.21
N ARG A 39 18.50 8.95 -7.97
CA ARG A 39 18.60 7.99 -6.87
C ARG A 39 17.78 6.72 -7.13
N SER A 40 16.61 6.84 -7.75
CA SER A 40 15.77 5.70 -8.09
C SER A 40 16.46 4.81 -9.13
N ILE A 41 16.97 5.41 -10.21
CA ILE A 41 17.70 4.68 -11.25
C ILE A 41 18.95 4.00 -10.68
N GLN A 42 19.69 4.69 -9.80
CA GLN A 42 20.84 4.11 -9.12
C GLN A 42 20.44 2.90 -8.26
N ALA A 43 19.33 3.02 -7.52
CA ALA A 43 18.81 1.94 -6.68
C ALA A 43 18.47 0.70 -7.51
N TRP A 44 17.92 0.85 -8.72
CA TRP A 44 17.54 -0.28 -9.56
C TRP A 44 18.71 -1.17 -9.97
N GLY A 45 19.90 -0.58 -10.15
CA GLY A 45 21.12 -1.35 -10.47
C GLY A 45 21.64 -2.21 -9.30
N ALA A 46 21.16 -1.97 -8.08
CA ALA A 46 21.54 -2.71 -6.88
C ALA A 46 20.45 -3.67 -6.38
N LEU A 47 19.29 -3.73 -7.05
CA LEU A 47 18.20 -4.63 -6.66
C LEU A 47 18.54 -6.09 -6.94
N ASN A 48 18.01 -6.98 -6.10
CA ASN A 48 17.86 -8.40 -6.36
C ASN A 48 16.74 -8.64 -7.38
N TYR A 49 16.87 -8.04 -8.57
CA TYR A 49 15.84 -8.04 -9.61
C TYR A 49 15.40 -9.46 -9.99
N VAL A 50 14.08 -9.68 -10.04
CA VAL A 50 13.49 -10.99 -10.37
C VAL A 50 12.84 -10.93 -11.74
N GLY A 51 13.57 -11.28 -12.79
CA GLY A 51 13.02 -11.30 -14.14
C GLY A 51 14.04 -11.74 -15.19
N ARG A 52 13.59 -11.88 -16.44
CA ARG A 52 14.46 -12.12 -17.60
C ARG A 52 14.87 -10.79 -18.21
N ASP A 53 16.01 -10.77 -18.91
CA ASP A 53 16.47 -9.60 -19.67
C ASP A 53 16.55 -8.30 -18.85
N THR A 54 17.12 -8.41 -17.64
CA THR A 54 17.21 -7.35 -16.63
C THR A 54 17.78 -6.05 -17.20
N VAL A 55 18.86 -6.12 -17.99
CA VAL A 55 19.55 -4.93 -18.51
C VAL A 55 18.64 -4.12 -19.44
N ALA A 56 18.05 -4.76 -20.46
CA ALA A 56 17.19 -4.08 -21.42
C ALA A 56 15.92 -3.51 -20.77
N THR A 57 15.35 -4.25 -19.82
CA THR A 57 14.16 -3.81 -19.07
C THR A 57 14.47 -2.58 -18.20
N ILE A 58 15.58 -2.63 -17.45
CA ILE A 58 16.04 -1.51 -16.63
C ILE A 58 16.36 -0.29 -17.49
N GLU A 59 17.07 -0.45 -18.61
CA GLU A 59 17.40 0.65 -19.52
C GLU A 59 16.15 1.34 -20.07
N TRP A 60 15.14 0.56 -20.46
CA TRP A 60 13.87 1.08 -20.96
C TRP A 60 13.11 1.87 -19.90
N ASP A 61 12.98 1.34 -18.68
CA ASP A 61 12.29 2.04 -17.60
C ASP A 61 13.10 3.24 -17.09
N CYS A 62 14.44 3.22 -17.20
CA CYS A 62 15.29 4.38 -16.94
C CYS A 62 14.99 5.52 -17.91
N ALA A 63 14.84 5.21 -19.19
CA ALA A 63 14.49 6.20 -20.21
C ALA A 63 13.12 6.83 -19.90
N LYS A 64 12.10 6.00 -19.61
CA LYS A 64 10.77 6.49 -19.23
C LYS A 64 10.80 7.42 -18.02
N LEU A 65 11.52 7.06 -16.96
CA LEU A 65 11.57 7.89 -15.75
C LEU A 65 12.31 9.21 -16.00
N ARG A 66 13.38 9.19 -16.81
CA ARG A 66 14.11 10.41 -17.22
C ARG A 66 13.29 11.34 -18.10
N ASP A 67 12.38 10.80 -18.91
CA ASP A 67 11.47 11.59 -19.74
C ASP A 67 10.42 12.37 -18.93
N LEU A 68 10.25 12.05 -17.63
CA LEU A 68 9.42 12.82 -16.72
C LEU A 68 10.18 14.06 -16.26
N THR A 69 9.75 15.23 -16.72
CA THR A 69 10.40 16.51 -16.38
C THR A 69 9.73 17.25 -15.23
N LYS A 70 8.49 16.86 -14.89
CA LYS A 70 7.71 17.43 -13.77
C LYS A 70 7.21 16.34 -12.83
N PHE A 71 7.12 16.70 -11.55
CA PHE A 71 6.60 15.82 -10.52
C PHE A 71 5.13 15.44 -10.75
N ASP A 72 4.30 16.36 -11.24
CA ASP A 72 2.90 16.06 -11.53
C ASP A 72 2.74 15.03 -12.67
N ASP A 73 3.67 15.00 -13.63
CA ASP A 73 3.66 14.01 -14.72
C ASP A 73 3.91 12.60 -14.17
N LEU A 74 4.75 12.46 -13.14
CA LEU A 74 4.96 11.20 -12.42
C LEU A 74 3.66 10.71 -11.78
N LEU A 75 2.97 11.59 -11.05
CA LEU A 75 1.72 11.24 -10.37
C LEU A 75 0.61 10.89 -11.37
N ALA A 76 0.61 11.50 -12.55
CA ALA A 76 -0.38 11.28 -13.59
C ALA A 76 -0.22 9.96 -14.36
N LYS A 77 0.94 9.28 -14.33
CA LYS A 77 1.20 8.12 -15.20
C LYS A 77 0.99 6.74 -14.59
N ARG A 78 0.87 6.60 -13.26
CA ARG A 78 0.71 5.28 -12.57
C ARG A 78 1.72 4.24 -13.09
N GLU A 79 2.99 4.61 -13.07
CA GLU A 79 4.08 3.75 -13.54
C GLU A 79 5.07 3.39 -12.43
N PHE A 80 5.05 4.09 -11.30
CA PHE A 80 6.04 3.95 -10.25
C PHE A 80 5.42 4.01 -8.85
N TRP A 81 5.96 3.22 -7.94
CA TRP A 81 5.72 3.22 -6.51
C TRP A 81 6.73 4.11 -5.80
N PHE A 82 6.28 4.96 -4.86
CA PHE A 82 7.19 5.50 -3.86
C PHE A 82 7.49 4.41 -2.82
N PHE A 83 8.76 4.25 -2.48
CA PHE A 83 9.21 3.50 -1.31
C PHE A 83 10.09 4.40 -0.46
N GLN A 84 9.97 4.32 0.86
CA GLN A 84 10.89 5.00 1.77
C GLN A 84 12.23 4.26 1.84
N LEU A 85 13.31 5.02 1.89
CA LEU A 85 14.63 4.51 2.21
C LEU A 85 14.66 4.02 3.66
N ARG A 86 15.26 2.85 3.93
CA ARG A 86 15.44 2.31 5.29
C ARG A 86 16.03 3.32 6.25
N LYS A 87 17.09 4.02 5.84
CA LYS A 87 17.69 5.07 6.67
C LYS A 87 16.65 6.13 7.09
N SER A 88 15.89 6.64 6.14
CA SER A 88 14.86 7.65 6.40
C SER A 88 13.68 7.11 7.21
N PHE A 89 13.35 5.83 7.09
CA PHE A 89 12.33 5.18 7.92
C PHE A 89 12.81 5.04 9.38
N LEU A 90 14.04 4.56 9.59
CA LEU A 90 14.62 4.35 10.92
C LEU A 90 14.91 5.66 11.67
N GLU A 91 15.13 6.77 10.98
CA GLU A 91 15.31 8.09 11.60
C GLU A 91 14.00 8.72 12.09
N GLN A 92 12.84 8.19 11.70
CA GLN A 92 11.55 8.71 12.15
C GLN A 92 11.29 8.38 13.63
N HIS A 93 10.59 9.31 14.30
CA HIS A 93 10.03 9.13 15.64
C HIS A 93 8.55 8.70 15.63
N ARG A 94 7.87 8.92 14.51
CA ARG A 94 6.48 8.51 14.24
C ARG A 94 6.29 8.36 12.74
N LEU A 95 5.31 7.57 12.30
CA LEU A 95 5.00 7.45 10.87
C LEU A 95 4.67 8.82 10.28
N THR A 96 5.56 9.33 9.43
CA THR A 96 5.36 10.64 8.84
C THR A 96 4.47 10.55 7.62
N LYS A 97 3.45 11.41 7.57
CA LYS A 97 2.59 11.60 6.39
C LYS A 97 3.46 11.85 5.16
N TRP A 98 3.15 11.17 4.05
CA TRP A 98 3.83 11.39 2.78
C TRP A 98 3.86 12.88 2.40
N ASN A 99 5.01 13.39 1.95
CA ASN A 99 5.19 14.81 1.66
C ASN A 99 6.06 15.05 0.40
N PRO A 100 5.55 15.78 -0.62
CA PRO A 100 6.29 16.05 -1.85
C PRO A 100 7.48 17.00 -1.62
N ASN A 101 7.58 17.66 -0.47
CA ASN A 101 8.76 18.46 -0.08
C ASN A 101 9.89 17.59 0.50
N ARG A 102 9.65 16.29 0.72
CA ARG A 102 10.61 15.36 1.34
C ARG A 102 11.03 14.22 0.41
N LEU A 103 11.11 14.49 -0.90
CA LEU A 103 11.45 13.45 -1.90
C LEU A 103 12.78 12.74 -1.63
N HIS A 104 13.73 13.40 -0.95
CA HIS A 104 15.01 12.80 -0.53
C HIS A 104 14.87 11.53 0.33
N GLN A 105 13.69 11.31 0.95
CA GLN A 105 13.41 10.13 1.77
C GLN A 105 12.97 8.92 0.96
N TYR A 106 12.75 9.09 -0.35
CA TYR A 106 12.11 8.09 -1.20
C TYR A 106 12.98 7.68 -2.37
N ILE A 107 12.65 6.51 -2.91
CA ILE A 107 12.93 6.11 -4.28
C ILE A 107 11.63 5.76 -4.99
N LEU A 108 11.71 5.63 -6.31
CA LEU A 108 10.66 5.15 -7.17
C LEU A 108 11.01 3.74 -7.63
N LEU A 109 10.08 2.80 -7.51
CA LEU A 109 10.20 1.46 -8.11
C LEU A 109 9.11 1.29 -9.18
N PRO A 110 9.43 0.86 -10.40
CA PRO A 110 8.44 0.61 -11.43
C PRO A 110 7.34 -0.35 -10.97
N ILE A 111 6.11 -0.10 -11.41
CA ILE A 111 4.97 -1.02 -11.25
C ILE A 111 5.04 -2.06 -12.36
N SER A 112 6.13 -2.82 -12.36
CA SER A 112 6.40 -3.90 -13.29
C SER A 112 7.10 -5.04 -12.57
N TYR A 113 6.93 -6.25 -13.10
CA TYR A 113 7.46 -7.45 -12.48
C TYR A 113 8.99 -7.37 -12.32
N GLY A 114 9.47 -7.78 -11.14
CA GLY A 114 10.89 -7.97 -10.86
C GLY A 114 11.58 -6.84 -10.09
N TYR A 115 11.03 -5.62 -10.07
CA TYR A 115 11.60 -4.52 -9.29
C TYR A 115 11.29 -4.66 -7.80
N VAL A 116 10.01 -4.86 -7.48
CA VAL A 116 9.59 -5.16 -6.11
C VAL A 116 9.84 -6.64 -5.86
N ASN A 117 10.48 -6.95 -4.74
CA ASN A 117 10.80 -8.33 -4.34
C ASN A 117 10.96 -8.44 -2.82
N ASN A 118 10.89 -9.66 -2.29
CA ASN A 118 10.89 -9.91 -0.85
C ASN A 118 12.28 -9.89 -0.18
N LYS A 119 13.35 -9.63 -0.94
CA LYS A 119 14.72 -9.47 -0.43
C LYS A 119 15.07 -8.00 -0.17
N ASP A 120 14.56 -7.10 -1.01
CA ASP A 120 14.86 -5.67 -0.92
C ASP A 120 13.70 -4.85 -0.35
N CYS A 121 12.47 -5.27 -0.64
CA CYS A 121 11.25 -4.50 -0.40
C CYS A 121 10.39 -5.12 0.70
N TYR A 122 9.81 -4.24 1.50
CA TYR A 122 9.07 -4.61 2.68
C TYR A 122 7.76 -3.82 2.77
N PHE A 123 6.63 -4.52 2.83
CA PHE A 123 5.30 -3.95 2.98
C PHE A 123 4.87 -4.03 4.44
N VAL A 124 4.36 -2.92 4.98
CA VAL A 124 3.89 -2.85 6.36
C VAL A 124 2.38 -2.65 6.41
N SER A 125 1.66 -3.64 6.94
CA SER A 125 0.26 -3.52 7.33
C SER A 125 0.15 -3.06 8.79
N HIS A 126 -0.71 -2.09 9.07
CA HIS A 126 -0.85 -1.54 10.41
C HIS A 126 -2.26 -1.00 10.68
N TYR A 127 -2.60 -0.83 11.97
CA TYR A 127 -3.84 -0.19 12.35
C TYR A 127 -3.75 1.33 12.19
N TRP A 128 -4.79 1.91 11.59
CA TRP A 128 -5.03 3.34 11.70
C TRP A 128 -5.71 3.64 13.04
N ARG A 129 -4.94 4.17 14.00
CA ARG A 129 -5.43 4.54 15.33
C ARG A 129 -6.27 5.81 15.29
N GLU A 130 -5.88 6.77 14.47
CA GLU A 130 -6.64 8.00 14.20
C GLU A 130 -6.73 8.27 12.69
N GLN A 131 -7.78 8.97 12.28
CA GLN A 131 -8.04 9.27 10.86
C GLN A 131 -6.93 10.12 10.21
N ASN A 132 -6.31 11.02 10.97
CA ASN A 132 -5.31 11.97 10.46
C ASN A 132 -3.87 11.61 10.83
N ASN A 133 -3.69 10.53 11.60
CA ASN A 133 -2.39 10.03 12.00
C ASN A 133 -2.55 8.56 12.43
N PRO A 134 -2.10 7.59 11.65
CA PRO A 134 -2.34 6.19 11.99
C PRO A 134 -1.58 5.74 13.25
N ASP A 135 -0.45 6.37 13.57
CA ASP A 135 0.37 6.05 14.74
C ASP A 135 0.79 7.32 15.50
N PRO A 136 -0.14 7.97 16.22
CA PRO A 136 0.13 9.24 16.89
C PRO A 136 1.15 9.13 18.02
N ALA A 137 1.25 7.96 18.65
CA ALA A 137 2.16 7.69 19.74
C ALA A 137 3.50 7.09 19.30
N GLY A 138 3.66 6.72 18.02
CA GLY A 138 4.90 6.10 17.51
C GLY A 138 5.10 4.65 17.96
N VAL A 139 4.05 4.00 18.47
CA VAL A 139 4.15 2.65 19.07
C VAL A 139 4.35 1.61 17.98
N ASP A 140 3.60 1.73 16.88
CA ASP A 140 3.71 0.78 15.78
C ASP A 140 5.04 0.96 15.05
N LEU A 141 5.47 2.22 14.81
CA LEU A 141 6.79 2.50 14.25
C LEU A 141 7.92 1.93 15.11
N SER A 142 7.86 2.07 16.44
CA SER A 142 8.90 1.53 17.33
C SER A 142 9.04 0.02 17.14
N ALA A 143 7.92 -0.71 17.10
CA ALA A 143 7.95 -2.15 16.89
C ALA A 143 8.54 -2.51 15.52
N PHE A 144 8.11 -1.84 14.43
CA PHE A 144 8.68 -2.07 13.11
C PHE A 144 10.18 -1.78 13.04
N LYS A 145 10.67 -0.77 13.78
CA LYS A 145 12.10 -0.47 13.87
C LYS A 145 12.88 -1.57 14.59
N ASP A 146 12.31 -2.18 15.62
CA ASP A 146 12.93 -3.30 16.32
C ASP A 146 13.03 -4.54 15.40
N ASP A 147 11.99 -4.80 14.61
CA ASP A 147 11.99 -5.87 13.60
C ASP A 147 13.05 -5.61 12.52
N LEU A 148 13.14 -4.36 12.06
CA LEU A 148 14.13 -3.88 11.11
C LEU A 148 15.53 -3.69 11.70
N ALA A 149 15.73 -3.77 13.01
CA ALA A 149 17.05 -3.64 13.62
C ALA A 149 17.91 -4.88 13.39
N SER A 150 17.27 -6.00 13.00
CA SER A 150 17.96 -7.18 12.49
C SER A 150 18.69 -6.89 11.16
N ASP A 151 19.72 -7.67 10.85
CA ASP A 151 20.43 -7.61 9.56
C ASP A 151 19.62 -8.24 8.42
N SER A 152 18.33 -7.87 8.34
CA SER A 152 17.35 -8.44 7.41
C SER A 152 17.64 -8.11 5.94
N GLY A 153 18.60 -7.24 5.65
CA GLY A 153 18.96 -6.81 4.30
C GLY A 153 17.94 -5.91 3.60
N TRP A 154 16.72 -5.73 4.11
CA TRP A 154 15.70 -4.90 3.48
C TRP A 154 16.14 -3.43 3.40
N LEU A 155 15.87 -2.79 2.26
CA LEU A 155 16.34 -1.43 1.94
C LEU A 155 15.19 -0.44 1.72
N TYR A 156 14.04 -0.94 1.28
CA TYR A 156 12.93 -0.13 0.80
C TYR A 156 11.64 -0.52 1.52
N ILE A 157 11.09 0.42 2.28
CA ILE A 157 9.91 0.19 3.12
C ILE A 157 8.72 0.89 2.50
N TRP A 158 7.62 0.15 2.40
CA TRP A 158 6.34 0.65 1.92
C TRP A 158 5.31 0.62 3.03
N VAL A 159 4.78 1.81 3.33
CA VAL A 159 3.63 2.00 4.22
C VAL A 159 2.67 2.95 3.51
N ASP A 160 1.39 2.61 3.42
CA ASP A 160 0.38 3.41 2.71
C ASP A 160 0.40 4.90 3.11
N TRP A 161 0.45 5.19 4.42
CA TRP A 161 0.47 6.53 4.99
C TRP A 161 1.70 7.35 4.59
N THR A 162 2.84 6.68 4.48
CA THR A 162 4.13 7.33 4.25
C THR A 162 4.51 7.36 2.78
N CYS A 163 3.97 6.45 1.96
CA CYS A 163 4.35 6.24 0.56
C CYS A 163 3.28 6.65 -0.47
N MET A 164 2.09 7.06 -0.02
CA MET A 164 1.05 7.55 -0.92
C MET A 164 0.59 8.96 -0.52
N PRO A 165 0.17 9.81 -1.46
CA PRO A 165 -0.37 11.12 -1.14
C PRO A 165 -1.54 11.05 -0.16
N GLN A 166 -1.44 11.76 0.96
CA GLN A 166 -2.47 11.79 2.01
C GLN A 166 -3.15 13.17 2.16
N GLY A 167 -2.87 14.12 1.24
CA GLY A 167 -3.44 15.48 1.26
C GLY A 167 -2.83 16.36 2.37
N ASN A 168 -1.62 16.87 2.14
CA ASN A 168 -0.83 17.58 3.17
C ASN A 168 -1.50 18.82 3.77
N CYS A 169 -2.40 19.48 3.03
CA CYS A 169 -3.17 20.65 3.48
C CYS A 169 -4.67 20.35 3.60
N GLY A 170 -5.02 19.11 3.94
CA GLY A 170 -6.42 18.66 4.06
C GLY A 170 -7.05 18.21 2.74
N LYS A 171 -6.42 18.48 1.59
CA LYS A 171 -6.89 18.02 0.28
C LYS A 171 -5.73 17.53 -0.58
N ARG A 172 -5.96 16.46 -1.35
CA ARG A 172 -5.07 16.03 -2.44
C ARG A 172 -5.28 16.91 -3.67
N SER A 173 -4.22 17.25 -4.39
CA SER A 173 -4.33 17.79 -5.76
C SER A 173 -4.98 16.76 -6.70
N ASP A 174 -5.39 17.17 -7.90
CA ASP A 174 -5.98 16.24 -8.86
C ASP A 174 -4.99 15.11 -9.28
N PRO A 175 -3.70 15.40 -9.57
CA PRO A 175 -2.69 14.36 -9.80
C PRO A 175 -2.47 13.46 -8.58
N GLU A 176 -2.39 14.01 -7.37
CA GLU A 176 -2.24 13.22 -6.14
C GLU A 176 -3.44 12.30 -5.89
N ASN A 177 -4.66 12.80 -6.15
CA ASN A 177 -5.89 12.02 -6.00
C ASN A 177 -5.99 10.92 -7.05
N TYR A 178 -5.59 11.21 -8.30
CA TYR A 178 -5.47 10.21 -9.34
C TYR A 178 -4.48 9.12 -8.94
N TYR A 179 -3.24 9.50 -8.59
CA TYR A 179 -2.21 8.58 -8.14
C TYR A 179 -2.70 7.73 -6.96
N PHE A 180 -3.24 8.37 -5.91
CA PHE A 180 -3.74 7.67 -4.72
C PHE A 180 -4.78 6.59 -5.08
N LYS A 181 -5.81 6.94 -5.87
CA LYS A 181 -6.86 6.00 -6.27
C LYS A 181 -6.32 4.85 -7.09
N MET A 182 -5.43 5.14 -8.05
CA MET A 182 -4.83 4.11 -8.88
C MET A 182 -3.94 3.17 -8.08
N MET A 183 -3.26 3.69 -7.06
CA MET A 183 -2.30 2.93 -6.29
C MET A 183 -2.94 2.01 -5.26
N LEU A 184 -4.06 2.44 -4.66
CA LEU A 184 -4.89 1.56 -3.82
C LEU A 184 -5.27 0.26 -4.56
N GLN A 185 -5.56 0.34 -5.85
CA GLN A 185 -5.95 -0.83 -6.66
C GLN A 185 -4.79 -1.81 -6.91
N CYS A 186 -3.55 -1.37 -6.68
CA CYS A 186 -2.34 -2.15 -6.96
C CYS A 186 -1.65 -2.66 -5.69
N ILE A 187 -2.11 -2.26 -4.49
CA ILE A 187 -1.58 -2.74 -3.20
C ILE A 187 -1.45 -4.27 -3.15
N PRO A 188 -2.41 -5.08 -3.65
CA PRO A 188 -2.27 -6.53 -3.64
C PRO A 188 -1.02 -7.04 -4.35
N MET A 189 -0.54 -6.33 -5.39
CA MET A 189 0.72 -6.69 -6.06
C MET A 189 1.91 -6.50 -5.13
N LEU A 190 1.95 -5.41 -4.35
CA LEU A 190 3.00 -5.19 -3.36
C LEU A 190 3.02 -6.28 -2.30
N ILE A 191 1.84 -6.73 -1.85
CA ILE A 191 1.75 -7.77 -0.83
C ILE A 191 2.29 -9.10 -1.36
N ARG A 192 2.09 -9.40 -2.64
CA ARG A 192 2.60 -10.61 -3.30
C ARG A 192 4.11 -10.59 -3.55
N ASP A 193 4.65 -9.42 -3.84
CA ASP A 193 6.05 -9.28 -4.25
C ASP A 193 7.00 -8.92 -3.09
N CYS A 194 6.54 -8.15 -2.09
CA CYS A 194 7.35 -7.75 -0.93
C CYS A 194 7.43 -8.84 0.14
N ALA A 195 8.40 -8.69 1.05
CA ALA A 195 8.24 -9.25 2.39
C ALA A 195 7.12 -8.49 3.12
N PHE A 196 6.41 -9.16 4.02
CA PHE A 196 5.18 -8.64 4.63
C PHE A 196 5.33 -8.56 6.14
N GLU A 197 5.02 -7.40 6.73
CA GLU A 197 5.07 -7.16 8.17
C GLU A 197 3.78 -6.61 8.70
N TRP A 198 3.55 -6.93 9.97
CA TRP A 198 2.42 -6.47 10.71
C TRP A 198 2.77 -6.38 12.18
N ARG A 199 2.05 -5.51 12.87
CA ARG A 199 1.96 -5.50 14.33
C ARG A 199 0.53 -5.24 14.75
N PHE A 200 -0.14 -6.28 15.27
CA PHE A 200 -1.54 -6.21 15.69
C PHE A 200 -1.69 -6.55 17.17
N PRO A 201 -1.19 -5.68 18.08
CA PRO A 201 -1.04 -6.00 19.51
C PRO A 201 -2.36 -6.41 20.18
N SER A 202 -3.49 -5.93 19.64
CA SER A 202 -4.81 -6.45 19.97
C SER A 202 -5.62 -6.62 18.69
N PHE A 203 -6.29 -7.78 18.59
CA PHE A 203 -7.15 -8.07 17.45
C PHE A 203 -8.28 -7.04 17.34
N GLN A 204 -8.42 -6.46 16.15
CA GLN A 204 -9.57 -5.68 15.73
C GLN A 204 -10.05 -6.21 14.38
N ALA A 205 -11.34 -6.49 14.25
CA ALA A 205 -11.96 -7.00 13.03
C ALA A 205 -12.04 -5.92 11.92
N ARG A 206 -10.88 -5.51 11.39
CA ARG A 206 -10.75 -4.54 10.29
C ARG A 206 -10.68 -5.32 8.98
N ALA A 207 -11.66 -5.12 8.10
CA ALA A 207 -11.79 -5.95 6.90
C ALA A 207 -10.64 -5.73 5.89
N TRP A 208 -10.12 -4.51 5.76
CA TRP A 208 -8.94 -4.24 4.94
C TRP A 208 -7.69 -5.00 5.42
N ILE A 209 -7.44 -5.06 6.73
CA ILE A 209 -6.31 -5.84 7.30
C ILE A 209 -6.50 -7.34 7.07
N LEU A 210 -7.73 -7.84 7.23
CA LEU A 210 -8.03 -9.22 6.88
C LEU A 210 -7.73 -9.50 5.40
N TYR A 211 -8.08 -8.58 4.50
CA TYR A 211 -7.79 -8.71 3.08
C TYR A 211 -6.29 -8.72 2.79
N GLU A 212 -5.53 -7.81 3.38
CA GLU A 212 -4.07 -7.77 3.22
C GLU A 212 -3.40 -9.06 3.73
N LEU A 213 -3.80 -9.55 4.91
CA LEU A 213 -3.33 -10.84 5.42
C LEU A 213 -3.80 -12.03 4.57
N ALA A 214 -5.00 -11.98 3.99
CA ALA A 214 -5.50 -13.02 3.12
C ALA A 214 -4.72 -13.07 1.80
N GLU A 215 -4.40 -11.93 1.20
CA GLU A 215 -3.48 -11.84 0.06
C GLU A 215 -2.16 -12.52 0.44
N TYR A 216 -1.51 -12.11 1.53
CA TYR A 216 -0.24 -12.70 1.96
C TYR A 216 -0.34 -14.23 2.18
N VAL A 217 -1.26 -14.68 3.04
CA VAL A 217 -1.39 -16.10 3.44
C VAL A 217 -1.77 -17.01 2.28
N LEU A 218 -2.66 -16.56 1.37
CA LEU A 218 -3.19 -17.41 0.30
C LEU A 218 -2.35 -17.36 -0.98
N THR A 219 -1.39 -16.43 -1.09
CA THR A 219 -0.54 -16.28 -2.28
C THR A 219 0.93 -16.56 -2.03
N HIS A 220 1.32 -16.97 -0.82
CA HIS A 220 2.69 -17.36 -0.50
C HIS A 220 2.78 -18.83 -0.11
N ALA A 221 3.79 -19.52 -0.62
CA ALA A 221 4.08 -20.91 -0.26
C ALA A 221 4.50 -21.03 1.23
N GLN A 222 5.19 -20.02 1.74
CA GLN A 222 5.60 -19.92 3.14
C GLN A 222 5.06 -18.60 3.70
N HIS A 223 4.31 -18.68 4.80
CA HIS A 223 3.84 -17.51 5.54
C HIS A 223 4.11 -17.71 7.02
N ILE A 224 4.37 -16.61 7.72
CA ILE A 224 4.68 -16.62 9.15
C ILE A 224 3.39 -16.41 9.95
N ILE A 225 3.22 -17.20 11.01
CA ILE A 225 2.12 -17.07 11.97
C ILE A 225 2.72 -16.71 13.32
N THR A 226 2.28 -15.58 13.85
CA THR A 226 2.66 -15.02 15.14
C THR A 226 1.42 -14.85 16.00
N ASP A 227 1.58 -14.60 17.30
CA ASP A 227 0.44 -14.46 18.20
C ASP A 227 -0.51 -13.31 17.81
N ASP A 228 0.03 -12.24 17.21
CA ASP A 228 -0.74 -11.06 16.81
C ASP A 228 -1.49 -11.22 15.47
N ASN A 229 -1.09 -12.11 14.56
CA ASN A 229 -1.86 -12.40 13.34
C ASN A 229 -2.66 -13.71 13.38
N LYS A 230 -2.41 -14.60 14.34
CA LYS A 230 -2.98 -15.95 14.40
C LYS A 230 -4.51 -15.96 14.29
N GLN A 231 -5.17 -15.00 14.92
CA GLN A 231 -6.64 -14.91 14.86
C GLN A 231 -7.14 -14.61 13.44
N PHE A 232 -6.51 -13.68 12.72
CA PHE A 232 -6.81 -13.42 11.32
C PHE A 232 -6.55 -14.65 10.45
N VAL A 233 -5.42 -15.33 10.65
CA VAL A 233 -5.07 -16.56 9.90
C VAL A 233 -6.12 -17.65 10.13
N ASN A 234 -6.62 -17.81 11.36
CA ASN A 234 -7.71 -18.73 11.65
C ASN A 234 -9.01 -18.34 10.92
N HIS A 235 -9.34 -17.05 10.88
CA HIS A 235 -10.51 -16.57 10.13
C HIS A 235 -10.33 -16.78 8.62
N ILE A 236 -9.12 -16.61 8.07
CA ILE A 236 -8.80 -16.91 6.67
C ILE A 236 -9.03 -18.39 6.35
N ARG A 237 -8.55 -19.29 7.22
CA ARG A 237 -8.81 -20.74 7.08
C ARG A 237 -10.29 -21.08 7.16
N GLU A 238 -11.05 -20.40 8.01
CA GLU A 238 -12.50 -20.55 8.09
C GLU A 238 -13.17 -20.11 6.78
N MET A 239 -12.78 -18.96 6.21
CA MET A 239 -13.28 -18.50 4.90
C MET A 239 -13.00 -19.52 3.79
N VAL A 240 -11.81 -20.13 3.77
CA VAL A 240 -11.44 -21.17 2.81
C VAL A 240 -12.27 -22.44 3.01
N SER A 241 -12.63 -22.78 4.24
CA SER A 241 -13.38 -24.01 4.55
C SER A 241 -14.89 -23.87 4.38
N LEU A 242 -15.44 -22.69 4.68
CA LEU A 242 -16.88 -22.39 4.68
C LEU A 242 -17.22 -21.40 3.57
N ASP A 243 -17.22 -20.11 3.90
CA ASP A 243 -17.36 -19.00 2.98
C ASP A 243 -16.95 -17.68 3.64
N VAL A 244 -16.71 -16.68 2.80
CA VAL A 244 -16.27 -15.35 3.23
C VAL A 244 -17.35 -14.61 4.03
N LYS A 245 -18.59 -14.57 3.53
CA LYS A 245 -19.64 -13.71 4.09
C LYS A 245 -20.04 -14.12 5.50
N SER A 246 -20.22 -15.42 5.72
CA SER A 246 -20.53 -15.95 7.05
C SER A 246 -19.40 -15.70 8.04
N THR A 247 -18.14 -15.82 7.61
CA THR A 247 -16.98 -15.51 8.48
C THR A 247 -16.93 -14.02 8.83
N LEU A 248 -17.09 -13.13 7.84
CA LEU A 248 -17.09 -11.69 8.06
C LEU A 248 -18.21 -11.26 9.03
N GLN A 249 -19.41 -11.83 8.87
CA GLN A 249 -20.55 -11.55 9.74
C GLN A 249 -20.34 -12.08 11.16
N LYS A 250 -19.88 -13.33 11.30
CA LYS A 250 -19.65 -14.00 12.60
C LYS A 250 -18.66 -13.25 13.48
N TYR A 251 -17.62 -12.67 12.88
CA TYR A 251 -16.56 -11.96 13.59
C TYR A 251 -16.65 -10.44 13.48
N GLU A 252 -17.80 -9.92 13.00
CA GLU A 252 -18.13 -8.49 12.95
C GLU A 252 -17.07 -7.62 12.26
N TYR A 253 -16.53 -8.11 11.14
CA TYR A 253 -15.57 -7.36 10.35
C TYR A 253 -16.17 -6.10 9.75
N LYS A 254 -15.42 -4.98 9.83
CA LYS A 254 -15.86 -3.66 9.35
C LYS A 254 -14.78 -2.89 8.61
N CYS A 255 -15.21 -2.02 7.70
CA CYS A 255 -14.43 -0.95 7.11
C CYS A 255 -14.85 0.39 7.73
N THR A 256 -13.98 1.40 7.64
CA THR A 256 -14.34 2.77 8.03
C THR A 256 -15.48 3.31 7.14
N ASN A 257 -15.43 3.03 5.83
CA ASN A 257 -16.53 3.31 4.92
C ASN A 257 -17.29 2.03 4.62
N GLU A 258 -18.60 2.02 4.85
CA GLU A 258 -19.45 0.85 4.55
C GLU A 258 -19.42 0.47 3.05
N SER A 259 -19.24 1.47 2.17
CA SER A 259 -19.10 1.24 0.73
C SER A 259 -17.89 0.38 0.36
N ASP A 260 -16.84 0.39 1.19
CA ASP A 260 -15.64 -0.44 0.97
C ASP A 260 -15.87 -1.91 1.35
N MET A 261 -16.81 -2.20 2.26
CA MET A 261 -17.06 -3.59 2.71
C MET A 261 -17.44 -4.51 1.57
N ARG A 262 -18.25 -4.02 0.62
CA ARG A 262 -18.65 -4.80 -0.55
C ARG A 262 -17.45 -5.13 -1.44
N LEU A 263 -16.56 -4.16 -1.64
CA LEU A 263 -15.35 -4.34 -2.45
C LEU A 263 -14.40 -5.34 -1.79
N VAL A 264 -14.12 -5.18 -0.50
CA VAL A 264 -13.26 -6.08 0.28
C VAL A 264 -13.83 -7.50 0.29
N THR A 265 -15.15 -7.66 0.47
CA THR A 265 -15.82 -8.97 0.44
C THR A 265 -15.60 -9.67 -0.90
N GLY A 266 -15.78 -8.95 -2.01
CA GLY A 266 -15.60 -9.54 -3.34
C GLY A 266 -14.16 -9.97 -3.62
N TRP A 267 -13.17 -9.19 -3.19
CA TRP A 267 -11.76 -9.57 -3.33
C TRP A 267 -11.37 -10.76 -2.45
N LEU A 268 -11.87 -10.82 -1.22
CA LEU A 268 -11.71 -12.00 -0.35
C LEU A 268 -12.34 -13.26 -0.97
N GLU A 269 -13.53 -13.14 -1.57
CA GLU A 269 -14.19 -14.26 -2.26
C GLU A 269 -13.35 -14.74 -3.45
N ILE A 270 -12.78 -13.83 -4.24
CA ILE A 270 -11.87 -14.18 -5.34
C ILE A 270 -10.64 -14.92 -4.79
N LEU A 271 -9.99 -14.42 -3.74
CA LEU A 271 -8.82 -15.08 -3.14
C LEU A 271 -9.13 -16.49 -2.64
N VAL A 272 -10.25 -16.66 -1.93
CA VAL A 272 -10.70 -17.97 -1.45
C VAL A 272 -10.99 -18.92 -2.61
N LEU A 273 -11.63 -18.43 -3.68
CA LEU A 273 -11.87 -19.24 -4.87
C LEU A 273 -10.57 -19.66 -5.55
N MET A 274 -9.59 -18.76 -5.68
CA MET A 274 -8.25 -19.10 -6.20
C MET A 274 -7.57 -20.16 -5.34
N ALA A 275 -7.64 -20.03 -4.01
CA ALA A 275 -7.08 -21.02 -3.09
C ALA A 275 -7.75 -22.39 -3.22
N ARG A 276 -9.07 -22.44 -3.46
CA ARG A 276 -9.81 -23.70 -3.65
C ARG A 276 -9.56 -24.34 -5.01
N ILE A 277 -9.41 -23.54 -6.06
CA ILE A 277 -9.20 -24.02 -7.43
C ILE A 277 -7.76 -24.51 -7.62
N PHE A 278 -6.79 -23.83 -7.00
CA PHE A 278 -5.37 -24.10 -7.13
C PHE A 278 -4.73 -24.37 -5.74
N PRO A 279 -5.13 -25.41 -4.98
CA PRO A 279 -4.75 -25.61 -3.57
C PRO A 279 -3.24 -25.66 -3.29
N ASP A 280 -2.45 -26.16 -4.23
CA ASP A 280 -0.99 -26.30 -4.09
C ASP A 280 -0.20 -25.56 -5.18
N ASP A 281 -0.90 -24.81 -6.05
CA ASP A 281 -0.30 -24.09 -7.18
C ASP A 281 -0.34 -22.58 -6.96
N ILE A 282 0.59 -22.11 -6.12
CA ILE A 282 0.76 -20.68 -5.79
C ILE A 282 1.08 -19.85 -7.04
N ALA A 283 1.88 -20.38 -7.96
CA ALA A 283 2.27 -19.66 -9.17
C ALA A 283 1.06 -19.33 -10.03
N SER A 284 0.16 -20.30 -10.26
CA SER A 284 -1.09 -20.05 -10.99
C SER A 284 -2.00 -19.06 -10.26
N ARG A 285 -2.08 -19.11 -8.92
CA ARG A 285 -2.85 -18.10 -8.15
C ARG A 285 -2.33 -16.69 -8.41
N GLN A 286 -1.02 -16.50 -8.26
CA GLN A 286 -0.38 -15.20 -8.44
C GLN A 286 -0.56 -14.70 -9.88
N GLU A 287 -0.34 -15.55 -10.88
CA GLU A 287 -0.53 -15.18 -12.30
C GLU A 287 -1.96 -14.69 -12.58
N VAL A 288 -2.97 -15.42 -12.09
CA VAL A 288 -4.37 -15.02 -12.27
C VAL A 288 -4.65 -13.70 -11.55
N LEU A 289 -4.23 -13.56 -10.29
CA LEU A 289 -4.46 -12.36 -9.50
C LEU A 289 -3.77 -11.13 -10.08
N ASP A 290 -2.53 -11.26 -10.56
CA ASP A 290 -1.79 -10.16 -11.22
C ASP A 290 -2.50 -9.66 -12.47
N ASN A 291 -3.14 -10.54 -13.22
CA ASN A 291 -3.98 -10.14 -14.35
C ASN A 291 -5.29 -9.49 -13.89
N LEU A 292 -5.93 -10.01 -12.83
CA LEU A 292 -7.18 -9.47 -12.30
C LEU A 292 -7.03 -8.13 -11.60
N ASN A 293 -5.91 -7.86 -10.91
CA ASN A 293 -5.68 -6.61 -10.20
C ASN A 293 -5.45 -5.42 -11.15
N ARG A 294 -5.32 -5.66 -12.46
CA ARG A 294 -5.28 -4.60 -13.47
C ARG A 294 -6.63 -3.86 -13.52
N PRO A 295 -6.68 -2.54 -13.23
CA PRO A 295 -7.92 -1.76 -13.16
C PRO A 295 -8.73 -1.66 -14.45
N SER A 296 -8.09 -1.80 -15.60
CA SER A 296 -8.75 -1.78 -16.92
C SER A 296 -9.35 -3.13 -17.32
N ILE A 297 -8.98 -4.20 -16.62
CA ILE A 297 -9.41 -5.55 -16.95
C ILE A 297 -10.73 -5.81 -16.23
N GLY A 298 -11.85 -5.92 -16.96
CA GLY A 298 -13.14 -6.30 -16.39
C GLY A 298 -13.36 -7.82 -16.33
N SER A 299 -12.65 -8.56 -17.19
CA SER A 299 -12.70 -10.02 -17.25
C SER A 299 -11.34 -10.60 -17.63
N PHE A 300 -11.07 -11.81 -17.17
CA PHE A 300 -9.86 -12.57 -17.47
C PHE A 300 -10.25 -13.96 -17.99
N SER A 301 -9.50 -14.49 -18.94
CA SER A 301 -9.68 -15.87 -19.39
C SER A 301 -8.33 -16.50 -19.72
N SER A 302 -8.14 -17.73 -19.25
CA SER A 302 -6.98 -18.56 -19.55
C SER A 302 -7.47 -19.92 -20.05
N PRO A 303 -7.39 -20.20 -21.36
CA PRO A 303 -7.71 -21.51 -21.91
C PRO A 303 -6.82 -22.62 -21.35
N ALA A 304 -5.55 -22.32 -21.06
CA ALA A 304 -4.59 -23.27 -20.49
C ALA A 304 -5.00 -23.73 -19.08
N MET A 305 -5.63 -22.85 -18.30
CA MET A 305 -6.16 -23.15 -16.97
C MET A 305 -7.65 -23.54 -16.98
N ASP A 306 -8.29 -23.57 -18.16
CA ASP A 306 -9.75 -23.69 -18.32
C ASP A 306 -10.53 -22.77 -17.36
N LEU A 307 -10.10 -21.51 -17.31
CA LEU A 307 -10.56 -20.51 -16.35
C LEU A 307 -11.11 -19.27 -17.07
N LYS A 308 -12.26 -18.77 -16.61
CA LYS A 308 -12.84 -17.50 -17.01
C LYS A 308 -13.39 -16.76 -15.80
N ILE A 309 -13.07 -15.48 -15.66
CA ILE A 309 -13.47 -14.64 -14.54
C ILE A 309 -14.06 -13.34 -15.09
N ASP A 310 -15.22 -12.96 -14.62
CA ASP A 310 -15.92 -11.71 -14.92
C ASP A 310 -16.16 -10.96 -13.62
N LYS A 311 -15.38 -9.89 -13.40
CA LYS A 311 -15.43 -9.08 -12.18
C LYS A 311 -16.64 -8.16 -12.12
N ALA A 312 -17.25 -7.84 -13.26
CA ALA A 312 -18.43 -6.98 -13.34
C ALA A 312 -19.71 -7.75 -12.96
N ASN A 313 -19.79 -9.01 -13.40
CA ASN A 313 -20.94 -9.87 -13.11
C ASN A 313 -20.73 -10.77 -11.89
N GLY A 314 -19.51 -10.84 -11.34
CA GLY A 314 -19.21 -11.66 -10.17
C GLY A 314 -19.25 -13.15 -10.48
N ILE A 315 -18.70 -13.55 -11.64
CA ILE A 315 -18.77 -14.92 -12.15
C ILE A 315 -17.36 -15.45 -12.37
N LEU A 316 -17.08 -16.63 -11.84
CA LEU A 316 -15.91 -17.42 -12.17
C LEU A 316 -16.36 -18.77 -12.73
N CYS A 317 -15.82 -19.18 -13.87
CA CYS A 317 -16.01 -20.51 -14.44
C CYS A 317 -14.66 -21.22 -14.50
N HIS A 318 -14.58 -22.42 -13.94
CA HIS A 318 -13.39 -23.27 -14.01
C HIS A 318 -13.82 -24.72 -14.28
N LYS A 319 -13.31 -25.34 -15.35
CA LYS A 319 -13.66 -26.72 -15.73
C LYS A 319 -15.17 -26.98 -15.84
N GLY A 320 -15.90 -25.99 -16.38
CA GLY A 320 -17.36 -26.01 -16.50
C GLY A 320 -18.12 -25.75 -15.20
N CYS A 321 -17.47 -25.65 -14.04
CA CYS A 321 -18.09 -25.28 -12.77
C CYS A 321 -18.19 -23.77 -12.64
N ILE A 322 -19.40 -23.27 -12.33
CA ILE A 322 -19.65 -21.84 -12.12
C ILE A 322 -19.68 -21.52 -10.63
N HIS A 323 -18.82 -20.59 -10.24
CA HIS A 323 -18.76 -19.98 -8.92
C HIS A 323 -19.22 -18.52 -9.01
N ARG A 324 -19.94 -18.06 -7.98
CA ARG A 324 -20.39 -16.67 -7.88
C ARG A 324 -19.66 -15.97 -6.75
N PHE A 325 -19.32 -14.71 -6.98
CA PHE A 325 -18.71 -13.82 -5.99
C PHE A 325 -19.32 -12.42 -6.10
N THR A 326 -19.07 -11.58 -5.12
CA THR A 326 -19.54 -10.19 -5.09
C THR A 326 -18.78 -9.39 -6.15
N PRO A 327 -19.44 -8.76 -7.13
CA PRO A 327 -18.77 -8.01 -8.19
C PRO A 327 -17.78 -6.98 -7.64
N VAL A 328 -16.62 -6.82 -8.29
CA VAL A 328 -15.52 -5.92 -7.90
C VAL A 328 -15.08 -4.95 -9.00
N PHE A 329 -15.81 -4.89 -10.12
CA PHE A 329 -15.51 -4.00 -11.24
C PHE A 329 -16.58 -2.93 -11.42
N HIS A 330 -16.15 -1.70 -11.74
CA HIS A 330 -17.02 -0.53 -11.84
C HIS A 330 -17.92 -0.29 -10.62
N ILE A 331 -17.56 -0.77 -9.44
CA ILE A 331 -18.23 -0.34 -8.23
C ILE A 331 -17.89 1.14 -8.05
N THR A 332 -18.87 2.02 -8.24
CA THR A 332 -18.78 3.38 -7.72
C THR A 332 -18.77 3.27 -6.21
N SER A 333 -17.58 3.24 -5.59
CA SER A 333 -17.46 3.61 -4.19
C SER A 333 -18.06 5.01 -4.10
N HIS A 334 -19.20 5.15 -3.41
CA HIS A 334 -19.69 6.47 -3.03
C HIS A 334 -18.63 7.04 -2.09
N VAL A 335 -17.68 7.77 -2.65
CA VAL A 335 -16.79 8.64 -1.89
C VAL A 335 -17.72 9.73 -1.39
N SER A 336 -18.10 9.64 -0.12
CA SER A 336 -18.53 10.81 0.62
C SER A 336 -17.41 11.83 0.51
N ALA A 337 -17.62 12.80 -0.38
CA ALA A 337 -16.91 14.07 -0.33
C ALA A 337 -17.28 14.69 1.02
N SER A 338 -16.40 14.54 2.01
CA SER A 338 -16.49 15.26 3.27
C SER A 338 -15.08 15.47 3.81
N CYS A 339 -14.59 16.65 3.43
CA CYS A 339 -13.59 17.53 4.03
C CYS A 339 -12.28 16.96 4.57
#